data_AF-A0A1V6QGG7-F1
#
_entry.id   AF-A0A1V6QGG7-F1
#
_cell.length_a   1.000
_cell.length_b   1.000
_cell.length_c   1.000
_cell.angle_alpha   90.00
_cell.angle_beta   90.00
_cell.angle_gamma   90.00
#
_symmetry.space_group_name_H-M   'P 1'
#
loop_
_entity.id
_entity.type
_entity.pdbx_description
1 polymer ?
#
loop_
_entity_poly.entity_id
_entity_poly.type
_entity_poly.pdbx_seq_one_letter_code
_entity_poly.pdbx_strand_id
1 'polypeptide(L)'
;MTENMQDDMKVDQEALSAEPAKRKASEPKAKTIHFTSRNPPWTYLKLKLVPQPGNTPQALDPLSARTYLSSALSQFLGLTGTAISVDILKIEHGLASTPKSNATSTTQAAKTSRHDSLWIRVPREDAATVVAAVSSWIGGGSNTTGSAGVAWRVCAKGNFLGALTAGSGADLFVP
;
A
#
# COMPACT_ATOMS: atom_id res chain seq x y z
N MET A 1 72.16 -24.32 40.76
CA MET A 1 72.04 -24.92 39.41
C MET A 1 71.93 -26.42 39.64
N THR A 2 70.80 -27.10 39.58
CA THR A 2 69.49 -26.86 38.93
C THR A 2 68.49 -27.80 39.62
N GLU A 3 67.38 -27.28 40.13
CA GLU A 3 66.19 -28.09 40.43
C GLU A 3 65.44 -28.32 39.12
N ASN A 4 65.25 -29.60 38.79
CA ASN A 4 64.37 -30.19 37.80
C ASN A 4 63.94 -31.52 38.46
N MET A 5 62.79 -32.13 38.24
CA MET A 5 61.54 -31.87 37.53
C MET A 5 60.76 -33.18 37.79
N GLN A 6 59.44 -33.12 37.99
CA GLN A 6 58.42 -34.04 37.45
C GLN A 6 57.14 -33.94 38.29
N ASP A 7 56.21 -33.10 37.81
CA ASP A 7 54.79 -33.16 38.13
C ASP A 7 54.07 -33.67 36.87
N ASP A 8 53.32 -34.73 37.09
CA ASP A 8 52.00 -35.10 36.59
C ASP A 8 51.52 -34.93 35.13
N MET A 9 50.72 -35.95 34.80
CA MET A 9 49.63 -36.01 33.82
C MET A 9 49.98 -36.19 32.33
N LYS A 10 49.94 -37.46 31.92
CA LYS A 10 49.88 -37.91 30.53
C LYS A 10 48.42 -37.91 30.06
N VAL A 11 48.19 -37.13 29.00
CA VAL A 11 47.03 -37.07 28.10
C VAL A 11 46.80 -38.41 27.41
N ASP A 12 45.55 -38.72 27.05
CA ASP A 12 45.07 -39.40 25.83
C ASP A 12 43.58 -39.76 26.03
N GLN A 13 42.59 -39.63 25.14
CA GLN A 13 42.50 -39.20 23.74
C GLN A 13 41.00 -39.17 23.34
N GLU A 14 40.68 -38.39 22.31
CA GLU A 14 39.37 -38.14 21.65
C GLU A 14 38.42 -39.34 21.43
N ALA A 15 37.10 -39.04 21.40
CA ALA A 15 36.26 -39.31 20.22
C ALA A 15 34.93 -38.52 20.25
N LEU A 16 34.69 -37.76 19.17
CA LEU A 16 33.47 -37.00 18.85
C LEU A 16 32.21 -37.88 18.76
N SER A 17 31.05 -37.35 19.17
CA SER A 17 29.81 -37.54 18.41
C SER A 17 28.79 -36.43 18.69
N ALA A 18 28.08 -36.07 17.64
CA ALA A 18 27.45 -34.77 17.42
C ALA A 18 25.99 -34.66 17.90
N GLU A 19 25.59 -33.41 18.11
CA GLU A 19 24.24 -32.89 18.35
C GLU A 19 23.18 -33.26 17.28
N PRO A 20 21.88 -33.04 17.58
CA PRO A 20 21.29 -31.83 17.01
C PRO A 20 20.50 -31.00 18.04
N ALA A 21 21.00 -29.80 18.39
CA ALA A 21 20.19 -28.75 19.01
C ALA A 21 19.03 -28.37 18.08
N LYS A 22 17.84 -28.30 18.68
CA LYS A 22 16.66 -27.68 18.10
C LYS A 22 16.98 -26.23 17.70
N ARG A 23 17.02 -25.97 16.39
CA ARG A 23 17.22 -24.62 15.83
C ARG A 23 16.03 -23.74 16.17
N LYS A 24 16.23 -22.78 17.08
CA LYS A 24 15.34 -21.66 17.31
C LYS A 24 15.35 -20.77 16.06
N ALA A 25 14.21 -20.59 15.41
CA ALA A 25 14.08 -19.69 14.26
C ALA A 25 14.51 -18.28 14.67
N SER A 26 15.41 -17.66 13.90
CA SER A 26 15.76 -16.25 14.07
C SER A 26 14.55 -15.40 13.74
N GLU A 27 13.93 -14.77 14.74
CA GLU A 27 12.90 -13.75 14.53
C GLU A 27 13.48 -12.63 13.66
N PRO A 28 12.76 -12.17 12.63
CA PRO A 28 13.18 -11.03 11.84
C PRO A 28 13.16 -9.79 12.76
N LYS A 29 14.34 -9.33 13.14
CA LYS A 29 14.53 -8.13 13.96
C LYS A 29 13.86 -6.96 13.23
N ALA A 30 12.69 -6.54 13.72
CA ALA A 30 11.93 -5.44 13.12
C ALA A 30 12.85 -4.23 12.97
N LYS A 31 13.08 -3.80 11.73
CA LYS A 31 13.99 -2.71 11.41
C LYS A 31 13.35 -1.43 11.94
N THR A 32 13.83 -0.96 13.09
CA THR A 32 13.33 0.28 13.70
C THR A 32 13.60 1.43 12.74
N ILE A 33 12.52 1.94 12.14
CA ILE A 33 12.56 3.12 11.30
C ILE A 33 12.54 4.35 12.21
N HIS A 34 13.71 4.94 12.45
CA HIS A 34 13.79 6.23 13.15
C HIS A 34 13.22 7.33 12.26
N PHE A 35 12.05 7.84 12.62
CA PHE A 35 11.33 8.84 11.84
C PHE A 35 11.39 10.21 12.51
N THR A 36 12.18 11.13 11.97
CA THR A 36 12.51 12.43 12.61
C THR A 36 11.64 13.60 12.15
N SER A 37 10.86 13.47 11.07
CA SER A 37 9.99 14.55 10.60
C SER A 37 8.66 14.55 11.36
N ARG A 38 8.61 15.18 12.53
CA ARG A 38 7.35 15.21 13.32
C ARG A 38 6.21 15.93 12.59
N ASN A 39 6.53 16.82 11.65
CA ASN A 39 5.54 17.62 10.91
C ASN A 39 5.86 17.68 9.40
N PRO A 40 5.69 16.58 8.63
CA PRO A 40 5.83 16.64 7.18
C PRO A 40 4.76 17.57 6.58
N PRO A 41 5.11 18.36 5.55
CA PRO A 41 4.18 19.27 4.89
C PRO A 41 3.13 18.55 4.03
N TRP A 42 3.32 17.27 3.74
CA TRP A 42 2.45 16.48 2.86
C TRP A 42 1.70 15.40 3.64
N THR A 43 0.48 15.11 3.18
CA THR A 43 -0.30 13.94 3.56
C THR A 43 -0.54 13.06 2.34
N TYR A 44 -0.49 11.76 2.56
CA TYR A 44 -0.71 10.73 1.55
C TYR A 44 -2.08 10.09 1.74
N LEU A 45 -2.77 9.84 0.64
CA LEU A 45 -4.08 9.19 0.61
C LEU A 45 -4.04 8.02 -0.36
N LYS A 46 -4.61 6.88 0.05
CA LYS A 46 -4.92 5.76 -0.83
C LYS A 46 -6.42 5.79 -1.11
N LEU A 47 -6.76 5.92 -2.38
CA LEU A 47 -8.11 5.94 -2.90
C LEU A 47 -8.38 4.68 -3.70
N LYS A 48 -9.65 4.31 -3.79
CA LYS A 48 -10.13 3.19 -4.59
C LYS A 48 -11.36 3.64 -5.36
N LEU A 49 -11.35 3.43 -6.68
CA LEU A 49 -12.51 3.71 -7.51
C LEU A 49 -13.56 2.61 -7.30
N VAL A 50 -14.79 3.02 -7.00
CA VAL A 50 -15.94 2.13 -6.83
C VAL A 50 -16.93 2.41 -7.97
N PRO A 51 -17.11 1.49 -8.92
CA PRO A 51 -18.16 1.60 -9.93
C PRO A 51 -19.52 1.33 -9.30
N GLN A 52 -20.56 2.04 -9.74
CA GLN A 52 -21.93 1.77 -9.34
C GLN A 52 -22.45 0.42 -9.91
N PRO A 53 -23.39 -0.23 -9.22
CA PRO A 53 -23.95 -1.51 -9.65
C PRO A 53 -24.59 -1.37 -11.04
N GLY A 54 -24.28 -2.33 -11.94
CA GLY A 54 -24.74 -2.31 -13.33
C GLY A 54 -23.72 -1.76 -14.33
N ASN A 55 -22.55 -1.29 -13.88
CA ASN A 55 -21.49 -0.80 -14.76
C ASN A 55 -20.39 -1.83 -15.03
N THR A 56 -19.81 -1.75 -16.22
CA THR A 56 -18.52 -2.38 -16.51
C THR A 56 -17.40 -1.57 -15.85
N PRO A 57 -16.47 -2.20 -15.10
CA PRO A 57 -15.33 -1.48 -14.55
C PRO A 57 -14.47 -0.94 -15.70
N GLN A 58 -14.48 0.38 -15.93
CA GLN A 58 -13.50 1.03 -16.78
C GLN A 58 -12.17 1.08 -16.05
N ALA A 59 -11.08 0.79 -16.76
CA ALA A 59 -9.74 0.92 -16.19
C ALA A 59 -9.40 2.39 -15.92
N LEU A 60 -8.95 2.71 -14.71
CA LEU A 60 -8.62 4.06 -14.26
C LEU A 60 -7.34 4.61 -14.91
N ASP A 61 -7.45 5.30 -16.03
CA ASP A 61 -6.31 5.98 -16.63
C ASP A 61 -5.89 7.25 -15.85
N PRO A 62 -4.64 7.71 -15.99
CA PRO A 62 -4.15 8.89 -15.27
C PRO A 62 -4.91 10.18 -15.56
N LEU A 63 -5.43 10.35 -16.77
CA LEU A 63 -6.15 11.56 -17.16
C LEU A 63 -7.54 11.58 -16.53
N SER A 64 -8.29 10.47 -16.60
CA SER A 64 -9.57 10.33 -15.91
C SER A 64 -9.43 10.47 -14.40
N ALA A 65 -8.36 9.92 -13.81
CA ALA A 65 -8.07 10.11 -12.39
C ALA A 65 -7.95 11.61 -12.02
N ARG A 66 -7.20 12.40 -12.79
CA ARG A 66 -7.11 13.85 -12.59
C ARG A 66 -8.45 14.54 -12.77
N THR A 67 -9.18 14.21 -13.84
CA THR A 67 -10.51 14.77 -14.11
C THR A 67 -11.49 14.52 -12.96
N TYR A 68 -11.53 13.30 -12.42
CA TYR A 68 -12.39 12.96 -11.28
C TYR A 68 -11.99 13.67 -9.99
N LEU A 69 -10.69 13.78 -9.70
CA LEU A 69 -10.20 14.53 -8.55
C LEU A 69 -10.54 16.02 -8.68
N SER A 70 -10.27 16.63 -9.84
CA SER A 70 -10.60 18.03 -10.10
C SER A 70 -12.10 18.28 -10.05
N SER A 71 -12.92 17.34 -10.54
CA SER A 71 -14.38 17.42 -10.44
C SER A 71 -14.85 17.35 -8.99
N ALA A 72 -14.30 16.45 -8.18
CA ALA A 72 -14.62 16.34 -6.76
C ALA A 72 -14.28 17.61 -5.99
N LEU A 73 -13.08 18.15 -6.20
CA LEU A 73 -12.62 19.36 -5.53
C LEU A 73 -13.42 20.59 -5.98
N SER A 74 -13.73 20.70 -7.27
CA SER A 74 -14.55 21.78 -7.80
C SER A 74 -15.98 21.73 -7.27
N GLN A 75 -16.59 20.55 -7.19
CA GLN A 75 -17.96 20.41 -6.68
C GLN A 75 -18.08 20.73 -5.19
N PHE A 76 -17.08 20.36 -4.38
CA PHE A 76 -17.13 20.55 -2.93
C PHE A 76 -16.61 21.92 -2.47
N LEU A 77 -15.55 22.42 -3.09
CA LEU A 77 -14.85 23.64 -2.66
C LEU A 77 -14.94 24.78 -3.69
N GLY A 78 -15.51 24.54 -4.87
CA GLY A 78 -15.52 25.51 -5.96
C GLY A 78 -14.15 25.67 -6.64
N LEU A 79 -13.96 26.81 -7.31
CA LEU A 79 -12.74 27.13 -8.06
C LEU A 79 -11.47 27.03 -7.22
N THR A 80 -11.53 27.42 -5.95
CA THR A 80 -10.38 27.37 -5.02
C THR A 80 -9.94 25.95 -4.72
N GLY A 81 -10.87 24.99 -4.69
CA GLY A 81 -10.53 23.56 -4.54
C GLY A 81 -9.61 23.04 -5.63
N THR A 82 -9.75 23.59 -6.85
CA THR A 82 -8.91 23.18 -7.99
C THR A 82 -7.48 23.75 -7.91
N ALA A 83 -7.24 24.74 -7.06
CA ALA A 83 -5.91 25.29 -6.80
C ALA A 83 -5.09 24.46 -5.78
N ILE A 84 -5.73 23.50 -5.09
CA ILE A 84 -5.03 22.58 -4.19
C ILE A 84 -4.04 21.74 -4.99
N SER A 85 -2.80 21.71 -4.52
CA SER A 85 -1.71 20.97 -5.18
C SER A 85 -1.84 19.47 -4.93
N VAL A 86 -2.54 18.77 -5.82
CA VAL A 86 -2.72 17.32 -5.76
C VAL A 86 -1.81 16.64 -6.79
N ASP A 87 -0.93 15.76 -6.31
CA ASP A 87 -0.09 14.96 -7.19
C ASP A 87 -0.41 13.47 -7.07
N ILE A 88 -0.47 12.82 -8.23
CA ILE A 88 -0.69 11.39 -8.35
C ILE A 88 0.66 10.68 -8.25
N LEU A 89 0.76 9.74 -7.31
CA LEU A 89 1.99 8.99 -7.04
C LEU A 89 2.01 7.62 -7.70
N LYS A 90 0.87 6.92 -7.67
CA LYS A 90 0.75 5.57 -8.21
C LYS A 90 -0.70 5.30 -8.61
N ILE A 91 -0.87 4.57 -9.70
CA ILE A 91 -2.14 3.97 -10.09
C ILE A 91 -1.91 2.46 -10.22
N GLU A 92 -2.78 1.68 -9.60
CA GLU A 92 -2.79 0.23 -9.69
C GLU A 92 -4.13 -0.21 -10.26
N HIS A 93 -4.09 -1.00 -11.32
CA HIS A 93 -5.28 -1.59 -11.90
C HIS A 93 -5.43 -3.02 -11.39
N GLY A 94 -6.66 -3.42 -11.03
CA GLY A 94 -6.93 -4.75 -10.48
C GLY A 94 -6.73 -5.95 -11.44
N LEU A 95 -6.12 -5.75 -12.61
CA LEU A 95 -5.63 -6.82 -13.48
C LEU A 95 -4.14 -6.93 -13.23
N ALA A 96 -3.72 -7.98 -12.51
CA ALA A 96 -2.33 -8.26 -12.18
C ALA A 96 -1.38 -7.97 -13.37
N SER A 97 -0.58 -6.93 -13.22
CA SER A 97 0.47 -6.55 -14.15
C SER A 97 1.61 -7.57 -14.10
N THR A 98 1.64 -8.50 -15.05
CA THR A 98 2.89 -9.13 -15.53
C THR A 98 2.72 -9.48 -17.01
N PRO A 99 3.51 -8.91 -17.96
CA PRO A 99 3.60 -9.47 -19.29
C PRO A 99 4.47 -10.73 -19.19
N LYS A 100 3.84 -11.85 -18.86
CA LYS A 100 4.38 -13.17 -19.18
C LYS A 100 3.52 -13.74 -20.30
N SER A 101 4.18 -13.88 -21.43
CA SER A 101 3.75 -14.53 -22.68
C SER A 101 2.81 -15.72 -22.49
N ASN A 102 1.83 -15.78 -23.39
CA ASN A 102 1.09 -16.96 -23.86
C ASN A 102 0.46 -17.85 -22.77
N ALA A 103 -0.80 -17.56 -22.45
CA ALA A 103 -1.73 -18.59 -21.99
C ALA A 103 -3.11 -18.36 -22.62
N THR A 104 -3.48 -19.31 -23.46
CA THR A 104 -4.75 -19.48 -24.16
C THR A 104 -5.95 -19.16 -23.26
N SER A 105 -6.74 -18.20 -23.72
CA SER A 105 -8.01 -17.79 -23.15
C SER A 105 -9.00 -18.96 -23.12
N THR A 106 -9.16 -19.60 -21.97
CA THR A 106 -10.29 -20.52 -21.75
C THR A 106 -10.66 -20.54 -20.26
N THR A 107 -11.79 -19.89 -20.00
CA THR A 107 -12.82 -20.29 -19.03
C THR A 107 -12.67 -19.92 -17.55
N GLN A 108 -13.77 -19.33 -17.05
CA GLN A 108 -14.16 -19.09 -15.65
C GLN A 108 -13.42 -17.96 -14.91
N ALA A 109 -13.85 -16.73 -15.18
CA ALA A 109 -13.47 -15.55 -14.43
C ALA A 109 -14.10 -15.58 -13.02
N ALA A 110 -13.31 -16.05 -12.05
CA ALA A 110 -13.54 -15.80 -10.65
C ALA A 110 -13.90 -14.31 -10.43
N LYS A 111 -14.88 -14.06 -9.55
CA LYS A 111 -15.33 -12.75 -9.08
C LYS A 111 -14.22 -12.04 -8.28
N THR A 112 -13.06 -11.81 -8.89
CA THR A 112 -12.04 -10.92 -8.37
C THR A 112 -12.48 -9.51 -8.76
N SER A 113 -12.97 -8.79 -7.77
CA SER A 113 -13.42 -7.43 -7.96
C SER A 113 -12.23 -6.58 -8.42
N ARG A 114 -12.22 -6.19 -9.70
CA ARG A 114 -11.22 -5.28 -10.24
C ARG A 114 -11.30 -3.98 -9.46
N HIS A 115 -10.23 -3.64 -8.77
CA HIS A 115 -10.16 -2.46 -7.95
C HIS A 115 -9.04 -1.60 -8.47
N ASP A 116 -9.41 -0.45 -9.01
CA ASP A 116 -8.43 0.53 -9.38
C ASP A 116 -8.09 1.36 -8.14
N SER A 117 -6.84 1.27 -7.71
CA SER A 117 -6.31 1.99 -6.56
C SER A 117 -5.44 3.14 -7.02
N LEU A 118 -5.55 4.27 -6.33
CA LEU A 118 -4.87 5.52 -6.65
C LEU A 118 -4.21 6.07 -5.38
N TRP A 119 -2.94 6.44 -5.47
CA TRP A 119 -2.22 7.11 -4.38
C TRP A 119 -1.99 8.55 -4.76
N ILE A 120 -2.34 9.47 -3.86
CA ILE A 120 -2.11 10.91 -4.03
C ILE A 120 -1.35 11.48 -2.85
N ARG A 121 -0.60 12.56 -3.09
CA ARG A 121 -0.12 13.47 -2.06
C ARG A 121 -0.88 14.80 -2.15
N VAL A 122 -1.12 15.40 -0.98
CA VAL A 122 -1.78 16.70 -0.82
C VAL A 122 -1.13 17.48 0.31
N PRO A 123 -1.18 18.83 0.31
CA PRO A 123 -0.74 19.63 1.44
C PRO A 123 -1.47 19.18 2.71
N ARG A 124 -0.75 19.17 3.84
CA ARG A 124 -1.29 18.67 5.11
C ARG A 124 -2.55 19.43 5.53
N GLU A 125 -2.52 20.75 5.37
CA GLU A 125 -3.61 21.67 5.68
C GLU A 125 -4.89 21.36 4.91
N ASP A 126 -4.75 20.93 3.65
CA ASP A 126 -5.87 20.60 2.75
C ASP A 126 -6.29 19.13 2.85
N ALA A 127 -5.56 18.31 3.61
CA ALA A 127 -5.82 16.87 3.63
C ALA A 127 -7.20 16.52 4.19
N ALA A 128 -7.79 17.35 5.05
CA ALA A 128 -9.14 17.13 5.57
C ALA A 128 -10.21 17.50 4.53
N THR A 129 -10.04 18.63 3.85
CA THR A 129 -10.97 19.13 2.83
C THR A 129 -10.96 18.24 1.59
N VAL A 130 -9.79 17.77 1.17
CA VAL A 130 -9.65 16.81 0.06
C VAL A 130 -10.35 15.49 0.40
N VAL A 131 -10.18 14.96 1.62
CA VAL A 131 -10.86 13.72 2.04
C VAL A 131 -12.37 13.90 2.00
N ALA A 132 -12.88 15.02 2.52
CA ALA A 132 -14.31 15.33 2.47
C ALA A 132 -14.80 15.36 1.02
N ALA A 133 -14.18 16.19 0.18
CA ALA A 133 -14.53 16.36 -1.23
C ALA A 133 -14.55 15.04 -2.00
N VAL A 134 -13.47 14.25 -1.88
CA VAL A 134 -13.32 12.99 -2.59
C VAL A 134 -14.31 11.94 -2.10
N SER A 135 -14.55 11.86 -0.79
CA SER A 135 -15.49 10.89 -0.20
C SER A 135 -16.95 11.19 -0.50
N SER A 136 -17.31 12.48 -0.66
CA SER A 136 -18.67 12.91 -0.98
C SER A 136 -18.95 12.95 -2.48
N TRP A 137 -17.94 12.72 -3.32
CA TRP A 137 -18.08 12.87 -4.77
C TRP A 137 -18.68 11.63 -5.43
N ILE A 138 -19.69 11.86 -6.28
CA ILE A 138 -20.26 10.88 -7.18
C ILE A 138 -20.07 11.40 -8.61
N GLY A 139 -19.24 10.71 -9.39
CA GLY A 139 -19.12 10.88 -10.83
C GLY A 139 -20.19 10.09 -11.58
N GLY A 140 -20.54 10.55 -12.78
CA GLY A 140 -21.64 10.02 -13.59
C GLY A 140 -22.51 11.19 -14.06
N GLY A 141 -22.72 11.32 -15.37
CA GLY A 141 -23.33 12.51 -15.96
C GLY A 141 -24.76 12.73 -15.47
N SER A 142 -25.08 13.98 -15.14
CA SER A 142 -26.46 14.44 -14.96
C SER A 142 -27.26 14.17 -16.24
N ASN A 143 -28.36 13.42 -16.11
CA ASN A 143 -29.44 13.24 -17.11
C ASN A 143 -29.19 12.42 -18.39
N THR A 144 -28.36 11.37 -18.38
CA THR A 144 -28.54 10.29 -19.37
C THR A 144 -28.89 8.98 -18.65
N THR A 145 -30.10 8.50 -18.90
CA THR A 145 -30.60 7.20 -18.44
C THR A 145 -29.63 6.12 -18.91
N GLY A 146 -28.73 5.67 -18.03
CA GLY A 146 -27.67 4.72 -18.34
C GLY A 146 -26.22 5.23 -18.22
N SER A 147 -25.97 6.49 -17.81
CA SER A 147 -24.61 6.91 -17.44
C SER A 147 -24.22 6.26 -16.13
N ALA A 148 -23.28 5.34 -16.20
CA ALA A 148 -22.78 4.65 -15.03
C ALA A 148 -22.06 5.59 -14.08
N GLY A 149 -22.50 5.61 -12.83
CA GLY A 149 -21.81 6.38 -11.80
C GLY A 149 -20.52 5.71 -11.30
N VAL A 150 -19.59 6.52 -10.84
CA VAL A 150 -18.34 6.12 -10.17
C VAL A 150 -18.17 6.96 -8.91
N ALA A 151 -17.57 6.41 -7.86
CA ALA A 151 -17.29 7.15 -6.64
C ALA A 151 -15.91 6.78 -6.10
N TRP A 152 -15.33 7.66 -5.28
CA TRP A 152 -14.08 7.37 -4.59
C TRP A 152 -14.34 6.83 -3.19
N ARG A 153 -13.63 5.75 -2.85
CA ARG A 153 -13.49 5.28 -1.48
C ARG A 153 -12.10 5.64 -0.96
N VAL A 154 -12.04 6.35 0.17
CA VAL A 154 -10.79 6.57 0.88
C VAL A 154 -10.43 5.29 1.64
N CYS A 155 -9.33 4.66 1.27
CA CYS A 155 -8.86 3.41 1.87
C CYS A 155 -7.84 3.63 2.99
N ALA A 156 -6.99 4.65 2.86
CA ALA A 156 -6.01 4.98 3.89
C ALA A 156 -5.60 6.45 3.81
N LYS A 157 -5.17 7.00 4.95
CA LYS A 157 -4.58 8.33 5.09
C LYS A 157 -3.39 8.24 6.03
N GLY A 158 -2.31 8.97 5.73
CA GLY A 158 -1.18 9.09 6.63
C GLY A 158 -0.16 10.11 6.16
N ASN A 159 0.61 10.64 7.10
CA ASN A 159 1.60 11.69 6.84
C ASN A 159 2.88 11.14 6.19
N PHE A 160 3.05 9.82 6.17
CA PHE A 160 4.20 9.14 5.59
C PHE A 160 3.73 8.05 4.65
N LEU A 161 4.21 8.07 3.41
CA LEU A 161 3.83 7.08 2.41
C LEU A 161 4.14 5.65 2.86
N GLY A 162 5.29 5.44 3.54
CA GLY A 162 5.70 4.14 4.05
C GLY A 162 4.69 3.49 5.00
N ALA A 163 3.97 4.29 5.79
CA ALA A 163 2.93 3.76 6.66
C ALA A 163 1.68 3.28 5.90
N LEU A 164 1.41 3.82 4.69
CA LEU A 164 0.30 3.38 3.85
C LEU A 164 0.65 2.19 2.95
N THR A 165 1.94 1.99 2.63
CA THR A 165 2.40 0.89 1.77
C THR A 165 2.80 -0.37 2.52
N ALA A 166 3.00 -0.32 3.84
CA ALA A 166 3.44 -1.45 4.66
C ALA A 166 2.40 -2.58 4.87
N GLY A 167 1.30 -2.60 4.09
CA GLY A 167 0.28 -3.64 4.12
C GLY A 167 -1.04 -3.22 4.78
N SER A 168 -2.03 -4.13 4.76
CA SER A 168 -3.36 -3.90 5.33
C SER A 168 -3.39 -3.86 6.86
N GLY A 169 -2.24 -4.10 7.51
CA GLY A 169 -2.14 -4.32 8.95
C GLY A 169 -2.78 -5.63 9.44
N ALA A 170 -3.34 -6.45 8.54
CA ALA A 170 -3.95 -7.73 8.90
C ALA A 170 -2.95 -8.70 9.58
N ASP A 171 -1.68 -8.67 9.14
CA ASP A 171 -0.60 -9.45 9.74
C ASP A 171 -0.28 -9.04 11.19
N LEU A 172 -0.73 -7.86 11.64
CA LEU A 172 -0.58 -7.42 13.03
C LEU A 172 -1.60 -8.05 13.98
N PHE A 173 -2.62 -8.72 13.45
CA PHE A 173 -3.72 -9.29 14.21
C PHE A 173 -3.81 -10.82 14.10
N VAL A 174 -2.75 -11.48 13.62
CA VAL A 174 -2.66 -12.95 13.66
C VAL A 174 -2.30 -13.37 15.10
N PRO A 175 -3.11 -14.24 15.75
CA PRO A 175 -2.88 -14.70 17.13
C PRO A 175 -1.55 -15.43 17.35
#